data_AF-A0A343TJK2-F1
#
_entry.id   AF-A0A343TJK2-F1
#
_cell.length_a   1.000
_cell.length_b   1.000
_cell.length_c   1.000
_cell.angle_alpha   90.00
_cell.angle_beta   90.00
_cell.angle_gamma   90.00
#
_symmetry.space_group_name_H-M   'P 1'
#
loop_
_entity.id
_entity.type
_entity.pdbx_description
1 polymer ?
#
loop_
_entity_poly.entity_id
_entity_poly.type
_entity_poly.pdbx_seq_one_letter_code
_entity_poly.pdbx_strand_id
1 'polypeptide(L)'
;MLSRRELLAGTAAALAGTIGLSSAGAAVDYEGVPDDVELTFDEEWLERYQPALIKSSDGRRRSVGLFAYRATKEDTDTEVACYWHRLTHQDGLPLIGSDGHLYDHEPAYVFVEDGAVEEVVFTGYHHFASSIEGDRLHDHLVANHTSEATHPVLEVVDPWHHYDAVRASDSDEGERAFLALEDFTAAESSWRANDIWEATASEAVYDPHSMRDRDSWWDEGTFDYRMASLWRRLDRRLGWYGSP
;
A
#
# COMPACT_ATOMS: atom_id res chain seq x y z
N MET A 1 -25.83 -20.22 -13.40
CA MET A 1 -25.16 -20.41 -12.11
C MET A 1 -23.91 -21.23 -12.38
N LEU A 2 -22.76 -20.57 -12.48
CA LEU A 2 -21.46 -21.23 -12.67
C LEU A 2 -20.96 -21.70 -11.30
N SER A 3 -20.35 -22.88 -11.24
CA SER A 3 -19.97 -23.49 -9.96
C SER A 3 -18.57 -23.06 -9.53
N ARG A 4 -18.30 -23.02 -8.23
CA ARG A 4 -17.01 -22.65 -7.60
C ARG A 4 -15.76 -23.34 -8.17
N ARG A 5 -15.91 -24.42 -8.97
CA ARG A 5 -14.82 -25.11 -9.65
C ARG A 5 -14.41 -24.49 -10.99
N GLU A 6 -15.24 -23.67 -11.61
CA GLU A 6 -14.91 -22.96 -12.85
C GLU A 6 -14.11 -21.67 -12.57
N LEU A 7 -14.24 -21.09 -11.38
CA LEU A 7 -13.47 -19.91 -10.96
C LEU A 7 -11.99 -20.24 -10.66
N LEU A 8 -11.68 -21.48 -10.28
CA LEU A 8 -10.32 -21.93 -9.93
C LEU A 8 -9.52 -22.47 -11.13
N ALA A 9 -10.13 -22.58 -12.31
CA ALA A 9 -9.48 -23.08 -13.52
C ALA A 9 -8.96 -21.95 -14.44
N GLY A 10 -9.19 -20.68 -14.10
CA GLY A 10 -8.90 -19.53 -14.95
C GLY A 10 -7.49 -18.92 -14.86
N THR A 11 -6.69 -19.28 -13.85
CA THR A 11 -5.45 -18.56 -13.50
C THR A 11 -4.15 -19.28 -13.90
N ALA A 12 -4.19 -20.16 -14.90
CA ALA A 12 -3.02 -20.95 -15.28
C ALA A 12 -2.80 -21.01 -16.80
N ALA A 13 -2.53 -19.87 -17.46
CA ALA A 13 -1.82 -19.84 -18.74
C ALA A 13 -1.45 -18.41 -19.19
N ALA A 14 -0.27 -17.92 -18.79
CA ALA A 14 0.53 -16.97 -19.58
C ALA A 14 1.93 -16.78 -18.96
N LEU A 15 2.78 -17.81 -18.99
CA LEU A 15 4.22 -17.65 -18.73
C LEU A 15 4.97 -18.31 -19.88
N ALA A 16 5.31 -17.53 -20.90
CA ALA A 16 6.29 -17.90 -21.92
C ALA A 16 6.90 -16.65 -22.57
N GLY A 17 7.93 -16.11 -21.91
CA GLY A 17 9.15 -15.61 -22.53
C GLY A 17 9.12 -14.22 -23.18
N THR A 18 9.86 -13.29 -22.58
CA THR A 18 10.52 -12.22 -23.35
C THR A 18 11.89 -11.89 -22.77
N ILE A 19 12.86 -11.79 -23.68
CA ILE A 19 14.25 -11.40 -23.46
C ILE A 19 14.31 -9.89 -23.19
N GLY A 20 15.22 -9.48 -22.30
CA GLY A 20 15.34 -8.14 -21.74
C GLY A 20 15.29 -6.98 -22.75
N LEU A 21 14.26 -6.17 -22.59
CA LEU A 21 14.24 -4.72 -22.77
C LEU A 21 13.53 -4.18 -21.53
N SER A 22 14.09 -3.18 -20.84
CA SER A 22 13.40 -2.43 -19.80
C SER A 22 12.18 -1.77 -20.43
N SER A 23 11.01 -2.39 -20.26
CA SER A 23 9.74 -1.84 -20.73
C SER A 23 9.22 -0.93 -19.64
N ALA A 24 9.28 0.39 -19.87
CA ALA A 24 8.33 1.27 -19.21
C ALA A 24 6.93 0.74 -19.57
N GLY A 25 6.14 0.34 -18.56
CA GLY A 25 4.78 -0.12 -18.76
C GLY A 25 3.96 0.94 -19.49
N ALA A 26 3.01 0.51 -20.33
CA ALA A 26 2.14 1.47 -21.01
C ALA A 26 1.23 2.15 -19.97
N ALA A 27 1.09 3.47 -20.09
CA ALA A 27 0.10 4.23 -19.34
C ALA A 27 -1.30 3.65 -19.56
N VAL A 28 -2.08 3.52 -18.48
CA VAL A 28 -3.46 3.04 -18.54
C VAL A 28 -4.43 4.15 -18.17
N ASP A 29 -5.45 4.31 -19.00
CA ASP A 29 -6.54 5.28 -18.83
C ASP A 29 -7.71 4.59 -18.11
N TYR A 30 -7.88 4.88 -16.82
CA TYR A 30 -9.02 4.42 -16.02
C TYR A 30 -9.98 5.57 -15.76
N GLU A 31 -11.27 5.23 -15.67
CA GLU A 31 -12.26 6.16 -15.14
C GLU A 31 -11.89 6.54 -13.69
N GLY A 32 -11.60 7.83 -13.45
CA GLY A 32 -11.22 8.36 -12.14
C GLY A 32 -9.76 8.80 -12.03
N VAL A 33 -8.90 8.45 -12.99
CA VAL A 33 -7.56 9.03 -13.12
C VAL A 33 -7.68 10.45 -13.68
N PRO A 34 -7.15 11.48 -12.99
CA PRO A 34 -7.08 12.83 -13.55
C PRO A 34 -6.26 12.89 -14.84
N ASP A 35 -6.62 13.79 -15.76
CA ASP A 35 -5.94 13.94 -17.06
C ASP A 35 -4.43 14.25 -16.93
N ASP A 36 -4.01 14.83 -15.80
CA ASP A 36 -2.63 15.22 -15.50
C ASP A 36 -1.84 14.14 -14.74
N VAL A 37 -2.43 12.98 -14.46
CA VAL A 37 -1.80 11.85 -13.74
C VAL A 37 -1.62 10.65 -14.67
N GLU A 38 -0.42 10.07 -14.66
CA GLU A 38 -0.11 8.84 -15.41
C GLU A 38 0.22 7.68 -14.46
N LEU A 39 -0.43 6.53 -14.66
CA LEU A 39 -0.19 5.31 -13.89
C LEU A 39 0.50 4.24 -14.77
N THR A 40 1.66 3.74 -14.33
CA THR A 40 2.45 2.73 -15.05
C THR A 40 2.96 1.62 -14.13
N PHE A 41 3.29 0.46 -14.70
CA PHE A 41 4.03 -0.59 -13.98
C PHE A 41 5.47 -0.66 -14.51
N ASP A 42 6.39 -0.06 -13.77
CA ASP A 42 7.84 -0.13 -14.00
C ASP A 42 8.46 -0.93 -12.85
N GLU A 43 8.51 -2.26 -13.01
CA GLU A 43 8.89 -3.20 -11.95
C GLU A 43 10.29 -2.90 -11.37
N GLU A 44 11.28 -2.60 -12.21
CA GLU A 44 12.65 -2.30 -11.76
C GLU A 44 12.71 -1.02 -10.93
N TRP A 45 11.98 0.02 -11.35
CA TRP A 45 11.87 1.26 -10.59
C TRP A 45 11.11 1.05 -9.27
N LEU A 46 10.01 0.30 -9.29
CA LEU A 46 9.22 0.00 -8.10
C LEU A 46 9.97 -0.90 -7.12
N GLU A 47 10.76 -1.85 -7.58
CA GLU A 47 11.59 -2.70 -6.71
C GLU A 47 12.63 -1.88 -5.94
N ARG A 48 13.08 -0.74 -6.47
CA ARG A 48 14.02 0.17 -5.81
C ARG A 48 13.41 0.91 -4.62
N TYR A 49 12.11 1.18 -4.64
CA TYR A 49 11.44 1.98 -3.60
C TYR A 49 10.48 1.17 -2.73
N GLN A 50 10.41 -0.16 -2.94
CA GLN A 50 9.43 -1.00 -2.25
C GLN A 50 9.66 -1.06 -0.72
N PRO A 51 8.59 -1.19 0.08
CA PRO A 51 8.71 -1.37 1.52
C PRO A 51 9.43 -2.67 1.90
N ALA A 52 10.27 -2.57 2.93
CA ALA A 52 10.83 -3.70 3.65
C ALA A 52 9.86 -4.11 4.78
N LEU A 53 8.99 -5.10 4.51
CA LEU A 53 7.91 -5.45 5.43
C LEU A 53 8.39 -6.40 6.54
N ILE A 54 8.19 -6.02 7.80
CA ILE A 54 8.33 -6.89 8.97
C ILE A 54 6.98 -7.54 9.24
N LYS A 55 6.96 -8.87 9.29
CA LYS A 55 5.71 -9.64 9.43
C LYS A 55 5.87 -10.77 10.44
N SER A 56 4.83 -10.96 11.25
CA SER A 56 4.73 -12.17 12.04
C SER A 56 4.64 -13.43 11.15
N SER A 57 4.80 -14.60 11.76
CA SER A 57 4.55 -15.87 11.06
C SER A 57 3.13 -16.02 10.55
N ASP A 58 2.16 -15.34 11.16
CA ASP A 58 0.77 -15.36 10.71
C ASP A 58 0.52 -14.41 9.54
N GLY A 59 0.95 -13.15 9.67
CA GLY A 59 0.92 -12.18 8.56
C GLY A 59 1.63 -12.71 7.31
N ARG A 60 2.74 -13.45 7.46
CA ARG A 60 3.40 -14.15 6.33
C ARG A 60 2.52 -15.17 5.62
N ARG A 61 1.72 -15.95 6.36
CA ARG A 61 0.79 -16.93 5.76
C ARG A 61 -0.41 -16.27 5.10
N ARG A 62 -0.80 -15.09 5.57
CA ARG A 62 -1.95 -14.33 5.04
C ARG A 62 -1.60 -13.43 3.87
N SER A 63 -0.32 -13.12 3.68
CA SER A 63 0.19 -12.32 2.57
C SER A 63 -0.14 -13.01 1.23
N VAL A 64 -0.91 -12.34 0.39
CA VAL A 64 -1.23 -12.79 -0.97
C VAL A 64 -0.19 -12.25 -1.96
N GLY A 65 0.05 -10.94 -1.94
CA GLY A 65 0.95 -10.26 -2.86
C GLY A 65 1.05 -8.76 -2.60
N LEU A 66 2.02 -8.10 -3.22
CA LEU A 66 2.21 -6.65 -3.16
C LEU A 66 1.97 -6.06 -4.54
N PHE A 67 0.82 -5.44 -4.75
CA PHE A 67 0.44 -4.88 -6.04
C PHE A 67 0.98 -3.46 -6.14
N ALA A 68 1.64 -3.12 -7.23
CA ALA A 68 2.36 -1.87 -7.34
C ALA A 68 2.10 -1.15 -8.66
N TYR A 69 2.28 0.16 -8.64
CA TYR A 69 2.32 1.04 -9.80
C TYR A 69 3.09 2.31 -9.45
N ARG A 70 3.65 2.95 -10.49
CA ARG A 70 4.28 4.26 -10.43
C ARG A 70 3.25 5.28 -10.90
N ALA A 71 3.13 6.37 -10.16
CA ALA A 71 2.32 7.52 -10.53
C ALA A 71 3.20 8.75 -10.80
N THR A 72 2.97 9.42 -11.92
CA THR A 72 3.60 10.70 -12.28
C THR A 72 2.53 11.75 -12.52
N LYS A 73 2.89 13.03 -12.46
CA LYS A 73 1.96 14.14 -12.67
C LYS A 73 2.63 15.30 -13.40
N GLU A 74 1.97 15.88 -14.41
CA GLU A 74 2.61 16.73 -15.45
C GLU A 74 3.38 17.97 -14.91
N ASP A 75 2.98 18.51 -13.76
CA ASP A 75 3.53 19.75 -13.18
C ASP A 75 4.34 19.54 -11.88
N THR A 76 4.86 18.32 -11.66
CA THR A 76 5.70 18.01 -10.49
C THR A 76 6.84 17.06 -10.83
N ASP A 77 8.00 17.32 -10.25
CA ASP A 77 9.17 16.43 -10.34
C ASP A 77 9.06 15.24 -9.34
N THR A 78 8.04 15.24 -8.48
CA THR A 78 7.77 14.13 -7.56
C THR A 78 7.02 13.00 -8.28
N GLU A 79 7.61 11.82 -8.20
CA GLU A 79 6.99 10.55 -8.60
C GLU A 79 6.55 9.77 -7.37
N VAL A 80 5.54 8.90 -7.50
CA VAL A 80 5.05 8.11 -6.36
C VAL A 80 5.12 6.63 -6.67
N ALA A 81 5.87 5.88 -5.87
CA ALA A 81 5.83 4.43 -5.87
C ALA A 81 4.68 3.97 -4.97
N CYS A 82 3.64 3.42 -5.59
CA CYS A 82 2.40 3.05 -4.93
C CYS A 82 2.36 1.55 -4.72
N TYR A 83 2.10 1.10 -3.49
CA TYR A 83 2.01 -0.31 -3.12
C TYR A 83 0.72 -0.59 -2.37
N TRP A 84 0.05 -1.69 -2.71
CA TRP A 84 -1.13 -2.22 -2.02
C TRP A 84 -0.85 -3.67 -1.59
N HIS A 85 -0.62 -3.87 -0.30
CA HIS A 85 -0.39 -5.20 0.25
C HIS A 85 -1.72 -5.91 0.43
N ARG A 86 -1.93 -6.96 -0.37
CA ARG A 86 -3.13 -7.78 -0.26
C ARG A 86 -2.93 -8.90 0.75
N LEU A 87 -3.84 -8.97 1.72
CA LEU A 87 -3.90 -10.04 2.71
C LEU A 87 -5.19 -10.86 2.54
N THR A 88 -5.19 -12.13 2.95
CA THR A 88 -6.35 -13.01 2.76
C THR A 88 -7.60 -12.56 3.54
N HIS A 89 -7.44 -12.13 4.79
CA HIS A 89 -8.53 -11.68 5.68
C HIS A 89 -7.96 -11.08 6.98
N GLN A 90 -8.67 -10.11 7.55
CA GLN A 90 -8.50 -9.60 8.91
C GLN A 90 -9.37 -10.40 9.89
N ASP A 91 -8.79 -10.77 11.04
CA ASP A 91 -9.56 -11.31 12.15
C ASP A 91 -9.97 -10.18 13.10
N GLY A 92 -11.27 -9.97 13.26
CA GLY A 92 -11.77 -9.10 14.33
C GLY A 92 -11.50 -9.69 15.72
N LEU A 93 -11.59 -8.85 16.76
CA LEU A 93 -11.49 -9.34 18.14
C LEU A 93 -12.58 -10.41 18.39
N PRO A 94 -12.26 -11.56 19.03
CA PRO A 94 -13.18 -12.69 19.16
C PRO A 94 -14.47 -12.38 19.95
N LEU A 95 -14.54 -11.25 20.65
CA LEU A 95 -15.72 -10.77 21.38
C LEU A 95 -16.49 -9.67 20.65
N ILE A 96 -15.91 -9.08 19.60
CA ILE A 96 -16.46 -7.99 18.80
C ILE A 96 -16.26 -8.39 17.33
N GLY A 97 -17.02 -9.41 16.89
CA GLY A 97 -16.89 -10.01 15.56
C GLY A 97 -17.30 -9.12 14.38
N SER A 98 -17.25 -7.79 14.52
CA SER A 98 -17.68 -6.81 13.52
C SER A 98 -16.54 -6.18 12.72
N ASP A 99 -15.28 -6.52 13.03
CA ASP A 99 -14.09 -5.90 12.40
C ASP A 99 -13.28 -6.90 11.56
N GLY A 100 -13.93 -7.98 11.10
CA GLY A 100 -13.34 -8.97 10.20
C GLY A 100 -13.76 -8.72 8.76
N HIS A 101 -12.82 -8.41 7.89
CA HIS A 101 -13.03 -8.22 6.45
C HIS A 101 -12.25 -9.24 5.63
N LEU A 102 -12.86 -9.72 4.55
CA LEU A 102 -12.19 -10.54 3.54
C LEU A 102 -11.39 -9.62 2.60
N TYR A 103 -10.15 -10.00 2.30
CA TYR A 103 -9.26 -9.31 1.36
C TYR A 103 -8.92 -7.86 1.73
N ASP A 104 -8.13 -7.73 2.79
CA ASP A 104 -7.56 -6.44 3.18
C ASP A 104 -6.53 -5.96 2.16
N HIS A 105 -6.52 -4.65 1.90
CA HIS A 105 -5.57 -4.01 0.99
C HIS A 105 -4.95 -2.82 1.71
N GLU A 106 -3.71 -2.99 2.12
CA GLU A 106 -3.03 -2.05 2.99
C GLU A 106 -2.00 -1.23 2.20
N PRO A 107 -2.27 0.06 1.94
CA PRO A 107 -1.45 0.90 1.07
C PRO A 107 -0.22 1.49 1.76
N ALA A 108 0.84 1.65 0.96
CA ALA A 108 2.01 2.47 1.28
C ALA A 108 2.50 3.16 0.02
N TYR A 109 2.64 4.49 0.06
CA TYR A 109 3.10 5.36 -1.01
C TYR A 109 4.44 5.98 -0.63
N VAL A 110 5.40 5.88 -1.54
CA VAL A 110 6.75 6.41 -1.39
C VAL A 110 6.95 7.52 -2.41
N PHE A 111 7.05 8.74 -1.93
CA PHE A 111 7.24 9.93 -2.75
C PHE A 111 8.73 10.11 -3.03
N VAL A 112 9.06 10.22 -4.31
CA VAL A 112 10.43 10.22 -4.82
C VAL A 112 10.66 11.47 -5.66
N GLU A 113 11.70 12.23 -5.36
CA GLU A 113 12.14 13.39 -6.14
C GLU A 113 13.64 13.25 -6.42
N ASP A 114 14.06 13.40 -7.68
CA ASP A 114 15.45 13.21 -8.12
C ASP A 114 16.09 11.87 -7.67
N GLY A 115 15.25 10.83 -7.51
CA GLY A 115 15.64 9.50 -7.07
C GLY A 115 15.80 9.32 -5.56
N ALA A 116 15.66 10.38 -4.76
CA ALA A 116 15.64 10.34 -3.30
C ALA A 116 14.21 10.17 -2.77
N VAL A 117 14.04 9.46 -1.66
CA VAL A 117 12.75 9.36 -0.97
C VAL A 117 12.58 10.61 -0.12
N GLU A 118 11.49 11.34 -0.33
CA GLU A 118 11.16 12.59 0.37
C GLU A 118 10.12 12.38 1.47
N GLU A 119 9.20 11.45 1.25
CA GLU A 119 8.08 11.17 2.16
C GLU A 119 7.56 9.75 1.93
N VAL A 120 7.09 9.12 3.00
CA VAL A 120 6.38 7.84 2.93
C VAL A 120 5.05 8.01 3.63
N VAL A 121 3.94 7.85 2.89
CA VAL A 121 2.58 7.86 3.43
C VAL A 121 2.04 6.44 3.41
N PHE A 122 1.47 5.97 4.51
CA PHE A 122 1.02 4.59 4.62
C PHE A 122 -0.24 4.48 5.47
N THR A 123 -0.90 3.33 5.39
CA THR A 123 -2.04 2.97 6.25
C THR A 123 -1.59 2.75 7.68
N GLY A 124 -1.84 3.72 8.54
CA GLY A 124 -1.78 3.57 10.00
C GLY A 124 -3.17 3.32 10.55
N TYR A 125 -3.27 2.65 11.70
CA TYR A 125 -4.47 2.43 12.53
C TYR A 125 -5.84 2.74 11.87
N HIS A 126 -6.64 1.73 11.51
CA HIS A 126 -7.95 1.89 10.84
C HIS A 126 -7.90 2.74 9.54
N HIS A 127 -6.87 2.54 8.71
CA HIS A 127 -6.76 3.19 7.38
C HIS A 127 -6.64 4.72 7.45
N PHE A 128 -6.07 5.25 8.52
CA PHE A 128 -5.57 6.62 8.56
C PHE A 128 -4.30 6.75 7.73
N ALA A 129 -4.10 7.94 7.16
CA ALA A 129 -2.84 8.28 6.53
C ALA A 129 -1.85 8.65 7.64
N SER A 130 -0.85 7.79 7.85
CA SER A 130 0.34 8.09 8.64
C SER A 130 1.48 8.42 7.69
N SER A 131 2.42 9.27 8.11
CA SER A 131 3.57 9.62 7.28
C SER A 131 4.89 9.64 8.04
N ILE A 132 5.98 9.41 7.30
CA ILE A 132 7.36 9.67 7.73
C ILE A 132 7.96 10.64 6.71
N GLU A 133 8.48 11.76 7.20
CA GLU A 133 9.06 12.83 6.38
C GLU A 133 10.18 13.56 7.14
N GLY A 134 10.91 14.40 6.41
CA GLY A 134 11.96 15.27 6.97
C GLY A 134 13.10 14.50 7.63
N ASP A 135 13.68 15.09 8.69
CA ASP A 135 14.89 14.56 9.35
C ASP A 135 14.76 13.12 9.86
N ARG A 136 13.54 12.66 10.13
CA ARG A 136 13.29 11.31 10.67
C ARG A 136 13.31 10.25 9.57
N LEU A 137 13.04 10.61 8.33
CA LEU A 137 12.86 9.66 7.24
C LEU A 137 14.05 8.71 7.09
N HIS A 138 15.28 9.23 7.12
CA HIS A 138 16.47 8.42 6.99
C HIS A 138 16.63 7.33 8.05
N ASP A 139 16.09 7.54 9.27
CA ASP A 139 16.12 6.52 10.33
C ASP A 139 15.20 5.34 10.02
N HIS A 140 14.28 5.47 9.08
CA HIS A 140 13.28 4.47 8.69
C HIS A 140 13.53 3.84 7.32
N LEU A 141 14.61 4.23 6.63
CA LEU A 141 14.99 3.67 5.34
C LEU A 141 16.11 2.65 5.48
N VAL A 142 16.04 1.58 4.70
CA VAL A 142 17.11 0.58 4.58
C VAL A 142 17.52 0.44 3.12
N ALA A 143 18.74 -0.02 2.89
CA ALA A 143 19.21 -0.39 1.57
C ALA A 143 18.89 -1.86 1.27
N ASN A 144 18.61 -2.19 0.00
CA ASN A 144 18.45 -3.57 -0.45
C ASN A 144 19.24 -3.82 -1.73
N HIS A 145 20.31 -4.61 -1.65
CA HIS A 145 21.22 -4.97 -2.76
C HIS A 145 21.87 -3.78 -3.52
N THR A 146 21.31 -2.59 -3.48
CA THR A 146 21.85 -1.29 -3.82
C THR A 146 22.56 -0.70 -2.58
N SER A 147 23.43 0.27 -2.77
CA SER A 147 24.10 0.97 -1.67
C SER A 147 23.24 2.08 -1.04
N GLU A 148 22.04 2.33 -1.56
CA GLU A 148 21.20 3.48 -1.22
C GLU A 148 20.02 3.05 -0.36
N ALA A 149 19.74 3.80 0.71
CA ALA A 149 18.64 3.52 1.60
C ALA A 149 17.35 4.13 1.05
N THR A 150 16.59 3.33 0.31
CA THR A 150 15.35 3.75 -0.39
C THR A 150 14.11 2.97 0.07
N HIS A 151 14.28 1.96 0.92
CA HIS A 151 13.21 1.06 1.32
C HIS A 151 12.67 1.43 2.70
N PRO A 152 11.42 1.91 2.84
CA PRO A 152 10.84 2.13 4.16
C PRO A 152 10.64 0.82 4.90
N VAL A 153 10.99 0.80 6.18
CA VAL A 153 10.75 -0.33 7.07
C VAL A 153 9.39 -0.17 7.74
N LEU A 154 8.46 -1.05 7.38
CA LEU A 154 7.09 -1.04 7.89
C LEU A 154 6.78 -2.39 8.56
N GLU A 155 6.29 -2.35 9.80
CA GLU A 155 5.80 -3.53 10.50
C GLU A 155 4.30 -3.70 10.31
N VAL A 156 3.88 -4.89 9.90
CA VAL A 156 2.47 -5.25 9.79
C VAL A 156 1.94 -5.63 11.16
N VAL A 157 0.99 -4.85 11.68
CA VAL A 157 0.45 -5.01 13.04
C VAL A 157 -0.71 -6.00 13.05
N ASP A 158 -0.48 -7.20 13.57
CA ASP A 158 -1.56 -8.18 13.73
C ASP A 158 -2.50 -7.84 14.91
N PRO A 159 -3.81 -8.14 14.81
CA PRO A 159 -4.50 -8.74 13.65
C PRO A 159 -5.04 -7.71 12.63
N TRP A 160 -4.77 -6.42 12.84
CA TRP A 160 -5.44 -5.31 12.14
C TRP A 160 -4.76 -4.85 10.85
N HIS A 161 -3.61 -5.42 10.52
CA HIS A 161 -2.81 -5.27 9.29
C HIS A 161 -2.38 -3.87 8.84
N HIS A 162 -2.76 -2.80 9.53
CA HIS A 162 -2.11 -1.50 9.35
C HIS A 162 -0.61 -1.60 9.64
N TYR A 163 0.12 -0.59 9.18
CA TYR A 163 1.55 -0.51 9.41
C TYR A 163 1.91 0.40 10.57
N ASP A 164 3.01 0.03 11.23
CA ASP A 164 3.82 0.92 12.04
C ASP A 164 5.17 1.20 11.36
N ALA A 165 5.62 2.45 11.44
CA ALA A 165 6.93 2.86 10.98
C ALA A 165 8.01 2.38 11.96
N VAL A 166 8.91 1.51 11.51
CA VAL A 166 9.98 0.97 12.36
C VAL A 166 11.30 1.61 11.96
N ARG A 167 12.12 1.97 12.95
CA ARG A 167 13.47 2.45 12.64
C ARG A 167 14.31 1.31 12.10
N ALA A 168 15.16 1.60 11.13
CA ALA A 168 16.13 0.67 10.58
C ALA A 168 17.09 0.11 11.65
N SER A 169 17.33 0.84 12.74
CA SER A 169 18.14 0.35 13.87
C SER A 169 17.43 -0.65 14.78
N ASP A 170 16.10 -0.69 14.73
CA ASP A 170 15.26 -1.37 15.71
C ASP A 170 14.73 -2.71 15.19
N SER A 171 15.16 -3.12 14.00
CA SER A 171 14.80 -4.39 13.35
C SER A 171 16.02 -5.10 12.80
N ASP A 172 16.00 -6.43 12.79
CA ASP A 172 17.06 -7.23 12.18
C ASP A 172 16.81 -7.39 10.66
N GLU A 173 17.88 -7.43 9.86
CA GLU A 173 17.77 -7.63 8.40
C GLU A 173 16.99 -8.92 8.05
N GLY A 174 17.16 -9.98 8.83
CA GLY A 174 16.47 -11.26 8.63
C GLY A 174 14.96 -11.25 8.94
N GLU A 175 14.44 -10.18 9.56
CA GLU A 175 13.01 -10.01 9.83
C GLU A 175 12.29 -9.32 8.67
N ARG A 176 13.03 -8.59 7.84
CA ARG A 176 12.52 -7.79 6.73
C ARG A 176 12.29 -8.66 5.51
N ALA A 177 11.13 -8.51 4.90
CA ALA A 177 10.76 -9.24 3.69
C ALA A 177 10.40 -8.27 2.56
N PHE A 178 11.12 -8.42 1.45
CA PHE A 178 10.73 -7.85 0.17
C PHE A 178 9.79 -8.83 -0.52
N LEU A 179 8.57 -8.38 -0.83
CA LEU A 179 7.59 -9.17 -1.54
C LEU A 179 7.82 -9.05 -3.05
N ALA A 180 7.51 -10.11 -3.81
CA ALA A 180 7.44 -9.99 -5.25
C ALA A 180 6.32 -8.99 -5.62
N LEU A 181 6.60 -8.12 -6.59
CA LEU A 181 5.64 -7.13 -7.05
C LEU A 181 4.67 -7.75 -8.06
N GLU A 182 3.40 -7.38 -7.93
CA GLU A 182 2.35 -7.69 -8.90
C GLU A 182 1.91 -6.39 -9.59
N ASP A 183 1.54 -6.49 -10.86
CA ASP A 183 1.08 -5.34 -11.64
C ASP A 183 -0.34 -4.93 -11.20
N PHE A 184 -0.44 -3.79 -10.52
CA PHE A 184 -1.73 -3.20 -10.15
C PHE A 184 -2.57 -2.86 -11.37
N THR A 185 -1.96 -2.37 -12.45
CA THR A 185 -2.67 -1.94 -13.66
C THR A 185 -3.37 -3.12 -14.35
N ALA A 186 -2.78 -4.31 -14.28
CA ALA A 186 -3.44 -5.54 -14.72
C ALA A 186 -4.58 -5.98 -13.78
N ALA A 187 -4.51 -5.64 -12.49
CA ALA A 187 -5.45 -6.08 -11.45
C ALA A 187 -6.62 -5.10 -11.22
N GLU A 188 -6.45 -3.81 -11.54
CA GLU A 188 -7.37 -2.70 -11.21
C GLU A 188 -8.81 -3.01 -11.58
N SER A 189 -9.03 -3.38 -12.84
CA SER A 189 -10.39 -3.61 -13.37
C SER A 189 -11.13 -4.72 -12.63
N SER A 190 -10.40 -5.74 -12.18
CA SER A 190 -10.94 -6.83 -11.37
C SER A 190 -11.27 -6.34 -9.97
N TRP A 191 -10.40 -5.56 -9.34
CA TRP A 191 -10.63 -5.05 -7.99
C TRP A 191 -11.81 -4.09 -7.94
N ARG A 192 -11.90 -3.18 -8.91
CA ARG A 192 -13.04 -2.28 -9.09
C ARG A 192 -14.35 -3.05 -9.30
N ALA A 193 -14.35 -4.10 -10.14
CA ALA A 193 -15.53 -4.93 -10.38
C ALA A 193 -15.96 -5.80 -9.17
N ASN A 194 -15.10 -5.94 -8.16
CA ASN A 194 -15.38 -6.65 -6.91
C ASN A 194 -15.54 -5.70 -5.72
N ASP A 195 -15.81 -4.42 -5.98
CA ASP A 195 -16.10 -3.40 -4.96
C ASP A 195 -14.98 -3.23 -3.91
N ILE A 196 -13.73 -3.58 -4.25
CA ILE A 196 -12.59 -3.46 -3.33
C ILE A 196 -12.37 -2.01 -2.87
N TRP A 197 -12.69 -1.06 -3.76
CA TRP A 197 -12.53 0.38 -3.51
C TRP A 197 -13.78 1.06 -2.98
N GLU A 198 -14.87 0.35 -2.68
CA GLU A 198 -16.17 0.97 -2.36
C GLU A 198 -16.05 1.99 -1.21
N ALA A 199 -15.20 1.71 -0.23
CA ALA A 199 -14.95 2.60 0.89
C ALA A 199 -13.69 3.46 0.75
N THR A 200 -12.79 3.15 -0.19
CA THR A 200 -11.55 3.90 -0.42
C THR A 200 -11.83 5.14 -1.24
N ALA A 201 -11.20 6.26 -0.90
CA ALA A 201 -11.34 7.47 -1.69
C ALA A 201 -10.72 7.28 -3.08
N SER A 202 -11.42 7.74 -4.12
CA SER A 202 -10.94 7.64 -5.50
C SER A 202 -9.60 8.34 -5.67
N GLU A 203 -9.41 9.50 -5.03
CA GLU A 203 -8.16 10.25 -5.08
C GLU A 203 -7.01 9.46 -4.43
N ALA A 204 -7.31 8.70 -3.37
CA ALA A 204 -6.32 7.86 -2.72
C ALA A 204 -5.84 6.70 -3.61
N VAL A 205 -6.57 6.33 -4.68
CA VAL A 205 -6.17 5.28 -5.63
C VAL A 205 -5.58 5.90 -6.90
N TYR A 206 -6.25 6.90 -7.47
CA TYR A 206 -5.96 7.39 -8.83
C TYR A 206 -5.25 8.75 -8.88
N ASP A 207 -5.15 9.49 -7.77
CA ASP A 207 -4.30 10.68 -7.63
C ASP A 207 -3.41 10.55 -6.38
N PRO A 208 -2.39 9.66 -6.39
CA PRO A 208 -1.56 9.40 -5.22
C PRO A 208 -0.89 10.64 -4.62
N HIS A 209 -0.66 11.67 -5.43
CA HIS A 209 -0.13 12.96 -4.97
C HIS A 209 -1.03 13.64 -3.94
N SER A 210 -2.35 13.41 -4.00
CA SER A 210 -3.30 13.94 -3.02
C SER A 210 -3.09 13.38 -1.61
N MET A 211 -2.44 12.22 -1.46
CA MET A 211 -2.28 11.56 -0.16
C MET A 211 -1.39 12.33 0.83
N ARG A 212 -0.57 13.27 0.35
CA ARG A 212 0.19 14.19 1.22
C ARG A 212 -0.71 15.06 2.09
N ASP A 213 -1.88 15.43 1.56
CA ASP A 213 -2.81 16.35 2.23
C ASP A 213 -3.99 15.62 2.89
N ARG A 214 -4.12 14.30 2.68
CA ARG A 214 -5.24 13.51 3.18
C ARG A 214 -4.97 12.97 4.56
N ASP A 215 -6.00 13.00 5.39
CA ASP A 215 -5.99 12.45 6.75
C ASP A 215 -6.22 10.91 6.77
N SER A 216 -6.80 10.36 5.69
CA SER A 216 -7.23 8.96 5.61
C SER A 216 -7.36 8.49 4.16
N TRP A 217 -7.19 7.18 4.00
CA TRP A 217 -7.41 6.43 2.77
C TRP A 217 -8.91 6.21 2.48
N TRP A 218 -9.77 6.31 3.50
CA TRP A 218 -11.23 6.20 3.32
C TRP A 218 -11.81 7.41 2.57
N ASP A 219 -12.87 7.16 1.82
CA ASP A 219 -13.79 8.20 1.34
C ASP A 219 -14.54 8.83 2.53
N GLU A 220 -14.53 10.16 2.62
CA GLU A 220 -15.10 10.89 3.77
C GLU A 220 -16.61 10.68 3.95
N GLY A 221 -17.30 10.29 2.89
CA GLY A 221 -18.73 9.97 2.88
C GLY A 221 -19.06 8.67 3.61
N THR A 222 -18.08 7.77 3.77
CA THR A 222 -18.29 6.41 4.27
C THR A 222 -18.57 6.36 5.77
N PHE A 223 -19.21 5.27 6.21
CA PHE A 223 -19.42 5.02 7.63
C PHE A 223 -18.09 4.74 8.35
N ASP A 224 -17.18 4.04 7.69
CA ASP A 224 -15.85 3.69 8.21
C ASP A 224 -15.02 4.94 8.51
N TYR A 225 -14.97 5.91 7.59
CA TYR A 225 -14.33 7.21 7.85
C TYR A 225 -14.91 7.90 9.09
N ARG A 226 -16.24 7.91 9.26
CA ARG A 226 -16.90 8.56 10.39
C ARG A 226 -16.58 7.86 11.71
N MET A 227 -16.56 6.54 11.72
CA MET A 227 -16.23 5.74 12.89
C MET A 227 -14.75 5.90 13.27
N ALA A 228 -13.85 5.76 12.30
CA ALA A 228 -12.42 5.99 12.49
C ALA A 228 -12.19 7.41 13.06
N SER A 229 -12.78 8.44 12.42
CA SER A 229 -12.67 9.84 12.85
C SER A 229 -13.16 10.08 14.28
N LEU A 230 -14.22 9.38 14.70
CA LEU A 230 -14.70 9.43 16.07
C LEU A 230 -13.68 8.83 17.04
N TRP A 231 -13.11 7.66 16.71
CA TRP A 231 -12.07 7.01 17.52
C TRP A 231 -10.82 7.88 17.65
N ARG A 232 -10.31 8.48 16.56
CA ARG A 232 -9.16 9.41 16.61
C ARG A 232 -9.42 10.64 17.48
N ARG A 233 -10.67 11.13 17.50
CA ARG A 233 -11.06 12.24 18.39
C ARG A 233 -11.16 11.80 19.84
N LEU A 234 -11.60 10.58 20.11
CA LEU A 234 -11.67 10.03 21.47
C LEU A 234 -10.28 9.74 22.01
N ASP A 235 -9.40 9.13 21.21
CA ASP A 235 -8.03 8.81 21.59
C ASP A 235 -7.22 10.07 21.93
N ARG A 236 -7.24 11.10 21.06
CA ARG A 236 -6.63 12.42 21.35
C ARG A 236 -7.15 13.08 22.63
N ARG A 237 -8.38 12.74 23.07
CA ARG A 237 -9.01 13.31 24.26
C ARG A 237 -8.75 12.51 25.52
N LEU A 238 -8.47 11.21 25.38
CA LEU A 238 -8.30 10.25 26.47
C LEU A 238 -6.84 9.85 26.69
N GLY A 239 -5.95 10.12 25.72
CA GLY A 239 -4.51 9.82 25.79
C GLY A 239 -4.21 8.32 25.91
N TRP A 240 -4.98 7.48 25.22
CA TRP A 240 -4.90 6.02 25.36
C TRP A 240 -3.74 5.42 24.58
N TYR A 241 -3.38 6.02 23.44
CA TYR A 241 -2.13 5.75 22.75
C TYR A 241 -1.29 7.03 22.74
N GLY A 242 -0.09 6.94 23.32
CA GLY A 242 0.86 8.03 23.32
C GLY A 242 1.43 8.23 21.91
N SER A 243 0.77 9.05 21.10
CA SER A 243 1.41 9.72 19.98
C SER A 243 1.75 11.16 20.41
N PRO A 244 2.97 11.66 20.12
CA PRO A 244 3.36 13.04 20.42
C PRO A 244 2.49 14.08 19.71
#